data_AF-A0A0F9UPY7-F1
#
_entry.id   AF-A0A0F9UPY7-F1
#
_cell.length_a   1.000
_cell.length_b   1.000
_cell.length_c   1.000
_cell.angle_alpha   90.00
_cell.angle_beta   90.00
_cell.angle_gamma   90.00
#
_symmetry.space_group_name_H-M   'P 1'
#
loop_
_entity.id
_entity.type
_entity.pdbx_description
1 polymer ?
#
loop_
_entity_poly.entity_id
_entity_poly.type
_entity_poly.pdbx_seq_one_letter_code
_entity_poly.pdbx_strand_id
1 'polypeptide(L)'
;MSDKTSELNELIEITRDGKVFYEHARDEVKDVQLKSLFTDMAQAKTEVIAALQSKVVANHDKPATGGTLAGKARQVYADTKAALSSDEGATYIAQLEEAEDRILHAFEEAMDGHEPDLRAELATQMPKVRACHDRMRDLKKAQK
;
A
#
# COMPACT_ATOMS: atom_id res chain seq x y z
N MET A 1 -3.42 19.71 15.43
CA MET A 1 -3.01 18.78 14.36
C MET A 1 -4.20 18.74 13.43
N SER A 2 -4.05 19.13 12.17
CA SER A 2 -5.18 19.09 11.23
C SER A 2 -5.50 17.62 10.93
N ASP A 3 -6.77 17.21 11.04
CA ASP A 3 -7.20 15.83 10.78
C ASP A 3 -6.76 15.36 9.39
N LYS A 4 -6.77 16.28 8.41
CA LYS A 4 -6.27 16.09 7.03
C LYS A 4 -4.84 15.54 6.94
N THR A 5 -3.92 16.08 7.72
CA THR A 5 -2.50 15.70 7.67
C THR A 5 -2.27 14.36 8.36
N SER A 6 -3.07 14.05 9.39
CA SER A 6 -3.06 12.73 10.01
C SER A 6 -3.52 11.67 9.02
N GLU A 7 -4.64 11.90 8.34
CA GLU A 7 -5.19 10.99 7.32
C GLU A 7 -4.22 10.78 6.15
N LEU A 8 -3.66 11.86 5.58
CA LEU A 8 -2.66 11.74 4.51
C LEU A 8 -1.41 10.96 4.95
N ASN A 9 -0.93 11.18 6.18
CA ASN A 9 0.21 10.44 6.70
C ASN A 9 -0.12 8.97 6.92
N GLU A 10 -1.32 8.65 7.42
CA GLU A 10 -1.79 7.27 7.58
C GLU A 10 -1.88 6.56 6.22
N LEU A 11 -2.42 7.23 5.19
CA LEU A 11 -2.43 6.72 3.82
C LEU A 11 -1.02 6.48 3.28
N ILE A 12 -0.08 7.40 3.53
CA ILE A 12 1.32 7.24 3.15
C ILE A 12 1.95 6.02 3.84
N GLU A 13 1.65 5.82 5.12
CA GLU A 13 2.19 4.70 5.91
C GLU A 13 1.63 3.36 5.44
N ILE A 14 0.31 3.24 5.29
CA ILE A 14 -0.36 2.03 4.79
C ILE A 14 0.13 1.69 3.36
N THR A 15 0.29 2.71 2.49
CA THR A 15 0.83 2.49 1.14
C THR A 15 2.30 2.08 1.15
N ARG A 16 3.10 2.63 2.08
CA ARG A 16 4.52 2.27 2.26
C ARG A 16 4.67 0.84 2.79
N ASP A 17 3.82 0.42 3.72
CA ASP A 17 3.82 -0.95 4.23
C ASP A 17 3.50 -1.94 3.10
N GLY A 18 2.50 -1.63 2.26
CA GLY A 18 2.21 -2.41 1.05
C GLY A 18 3.40 -2.50 0.10
N LYS A 19 4.12 -1.39 -0.14
CA LYS A 19 5.35 -1.38 -0.95
C LYS A 19 6.41 -2.35 -0.41
N VAL A 20 6.73 -2.25 0.88
CA VAL A 20 7.74 -3.12 1.52
C VAL A 20 7.32 -4.59 1.41
N PHE A 21 6.02 -4.86 1.52
CA PHE A 21 5.48 -6.20 1.34
C PHE A 21 5.69 -6.73 -0.08
N TYR A 22 5.44 -5.92 -1.13
CA TYR A 22 5.73 -6.30 -2.52
C TYR A 22 7.22 -6.55 -2.76
N GLU A 23 8.10 -5.69 -2.23
CA GLU A 23 9.56 -5.86 -2.38
C GLU A 23 10.01 -7.21 -1.79
N HIS A 24 9.42 -7.62 -0.68
CA HIS A 24 9.71 -8.91 -0.08
C HIS A 24 9.06 -10.08 -0.79
N ALA A 25 7.78 -9.96 -1.16
CA ALA A 25 7.09 -11.00 -1.92
C ALA A 25 7.88 -11.31 -3.20
N ARG A 26 8.46 -10.30 -3.85
CA ARG A 26 9.37 -10.47 -5.00
C ARG A 26 10.63 -11.27 -4.64
N ASP A 27 11.23 -11.03 -3.49
CA ASP A 27 12.47 -11.69 -3.09
C ASP A 27 12.22 -13.16 -2.72
N GLU A 28 11.05 -13.47 -2.16
CA GLU A 28 10.65 -14.80 -1.70
C GLU A 28 10.06 -15.68 -2.82
N VAL A 29 9.26 -15.13 -3.74
CA VAL A 29 8.73 -15.93 -4.86
C VAL A 29 9.84 -16.39 -5.80
N LYS A 30 9.71 -17.60 -6.35
CA LYS A 30 10.68 -18.14 -7.33
C LYS A 30 10.29 -17.83 -8.78
N ASP A 31 9.01 -17.56 -9.03
CA ASP A 31 8.47 -17.29 -10.36
C ASP A 31 8.88 -15.91 -10.87
N VAL A 32 9.56 -15.87 -12.01
CA VAL A 32 10.06 -14.64 -12.65
C VAL A 32 8.92 -13.71 -13.06
N GLN A 33 7.77 -14.25 -13.47
CA GLN A 33 6.61 -13.44 -13.85
C GLN A 33 6.02 -12.72 -12.62
N LEU A 34 5.90 -13.43 -11.50
CA LEU A 34 5.46 -12.83 -10.23
C LEU A 34 6.46 -11.79 -9.73
N LYS A 35 7.77 -12.05 -9.84
CA LYS A 35 8.79 -11.06 -9.49
C LYS A 35 8.65 -9.76 -10.27
N SER A 36 8.46 -9.85 -11.58
CA SER A 36 8.26 -8.67 -12.43
C SER A 36 7.03 -7.90 -11.98
N LEU A 37 5.90 -8.61 -11.80
CA LEU A 37 4.65 -8.00 -11.40
C LEU A 37 4.74 -7.30 -10.03
N PHE A 38 5.33 -7.95 -9.03
CA PHE A 38 5.51 -7.35 -7.71
C PHE A 38 6.45 -6.14 -7.74
N THR A 39 7.47 -6.16 -8.60
CA THR A 39 8.34 -5.00 -8.83
C THR A 39 7.55 -3.84 -9.42
N ASP A 40 6.73 -4.10 -10.43
CA ASP A 40 5.88 -3.09 -11.06
C ASP A 40 4.87 -2.50 -10.05
N MET A 41 4.29 -3.33 -9.19
CA MET A 41 3.37 -2.88 -8.14
C MET A 41 4.10 -2.05 -7.08
N ALA A 42 5.28 -2.47 -6.60
CA ALA A 42 6.08 -1.69 -5.65
C ALA A 42 6.46 -0.30 -6.22
N GLN A 43 6.71 -0.23 -7.53
CA GLN A 43 7.01 1.02 -8.22
C GLN A 43 5.78 1.93 -8.30
N ALA A 44 4.62 1.38 -8.68
CA ALA A 44 3.35 2.13 -8.67
C ALA A 44 3.03 2.69 -7.27
N LYS A 45 3.26 1.92 -6.20
CA LYS A 45 3.09 2.39 -4.82
C LYS A 45 4.07 3.51 -4.48
N THR A 46 5.31 3.43 -4.94
CA THR A 46 6.31 4.50 -4.73
C THR A 46 5.85 5.82 -5.35
N GLU A 47 5.25 5.78 -6.55
CA GLU A 47 4.70 6.97 -7.19
C GLU A 47 3.52 7.56 -6.43
N VAL A 48 2.61 6.71 -5.92
CA VAL A 48 1.48 7.16 -5.08
C VAL A 48 1.98 7.80 -3.80
N ILE A 49 2.94 7.18 -3.11
CA ILE A 49 3.56 7.74 -1.89
C ILE A 49 4.18 9.10 -2.19
N ALA A 50 4.96 9.23 -3.27
CA ALA A 50 5.59 10.49 -3.63
C ALA A 50 4.55 11.58 -3.94
N ALA A 51 3.47 11.23 -4.63
CA ALA A 51 2.36 12.14 -4.90
C ALA A 51 1.66 12.61 -3.62
N LEU A 52 1.36 11.69 -2.68
CA LEU A 52 0.77 12.02 -1.39
C LEU A 52 1.72 12.88 -0.53
N GLN A 53 2.99 12.53 -0.46
CA GLN A 53 4.01 13.29 0.28
C GLN A 53 4.16 14.71 -0.26
N SER A 54 4.16 14.87 -1.59
CA SER A 54 4.19 16.20 -2.21
C SER A 54 2.99 17.06 -1.82
N LYS A 55 1.83 16.45 -1.60
CA LYS A 55 0.61 17.17 -1.16
C LYS A 55 0.64 17.54 0.32
N VAL A 56 1.16 16.67 1.19
CA VAL A 56 1.38 17.00 2.61
C VAL A 56 2.31 18.20 2.76
N VAL A 57 3.41 18.23 2.00
CA VAL A 57 4.36 19.35 1.97
C VAL A 57 3.72 20.63 1.42
N ALA A 58 2.90 20.53 0.36
CA ALA A 58 2.21 21.66 -0.23
C ALA A 58 1.17 22.29 0.72
N ASN A 59 0.61 21.51 1.64
CA ASN A 59 -0.33 21.98 2.67
C ASN A 59 0.36 22.64 3.88
N HIS A 60 1.64 23.04 3.75
CA HIS A 60 2.44 23.69 4.81
C HIS A 60 2.65 22.86 6.09
N ASP A 61 2.29 21.58 6.07
CA ASP A 61 2.53 20.66 7.18
C ASP A 61 3.82 19.86 6.96
N LYS A 62 4.49 19.50 8.06
CA LYS A 62 5.68 18.65 7.99
C LYS A 62 5.25 17.24 7.58
N PRO A 63 5.77 16.68 6.47
CA PRO A 63 5.52 15.28 6.15
C PRO A 63 5.97 14.42 7.32
N ALA A 64 5.22 13.36 7.65
CA ALA A 64 5.66 12.43 8.69
C ALA A 64 7.07 11.95 8.35
N THR A 65 8.05 12.43 9.13
CA THR A 65 9.43 11.95 9.11
C THR A 65 9.37 10.53 9.63
N GLY A 66 9.23 9.59 8.68
CA GLY A 66 9.09 8.16 8.94
C GLY A 66 10.14 7.68 9.93
N GLY A 67 9.69 7.38 11.14
CA GLY A 67 10.59 6.99 12.24
C GLY A 67 9.99 5.99 13.20
N THR A 68 8.66 5.92 13.33
CA THR A 68 8.01 5.08 14.35
C THR A 68 7.35 3.81 13.80
N LEU A 69 6.90 3.80 12.54
CA LEU A 69 6.11 2.69 11.99
C LEU A 69 6.87 1.70 11.08
N ALA A 70 8.06 2.08 10.61
CA ALA A 70 8.97 1.13 9.94
C ALA A 70 9.32 -0.10 10.82
N GLY A 71 9.19 0.02 12.14
CA GLY A 71 9.31 -1.08 13.09
C GLY A 71 8.16 -2.08 13.04
N LYS A 72 6.91 -1.62 12.84
CA LYS A 72 5.73 -2.49 12.72
C LYS A 72 5.73 -3.27 11.41
N ALA A 73 6.13 -2.63 10.31
CA ALA A 73 6.29 -3.32 9.03
C ALA A 73 7.23 -4.52 9.15
N ARG A 74 8.36 -4.38 9.87
CA ARG A 74 9.27 -5.50 10.18
C ARG A 74 8.66 -6.57 11.06
N GLN A 75 7.77 -6.20 11.98
CA GLN A 75 7.20 -7.12 12.96
C GLN A 75 6.07 -7.95 12.33
N VAL A 76 5.17 -7.32 11.58
CA VAL A 76 4.15 -7.99 10.76
C VAL A 76 4.80 -8.98 9.80
N TYR A 77 5.92 -8.57 9.20
CA TYR A 77 6.72 -9.41 8.32
C TYR A 77 7.35 -10.63 9.01
N ALA A 78 7.85 -10.47 10.23
CA ALA A 78 8.42 -11.58 10.99
C ALA A 78 7.35 -12.63 11.35
N ASP A 79 6.13 -12.17 11.65
CA ASP A 79 4.99 -13.05 11.93
C ASP A 79 4.50 -13.78 10.67
N THR A 80 4.49 -13.12 9.50
CA THR A 80 4.20 -13.77 8.22
C THR A 80 5.19 -14.91 7.93
N LYS A 81 6.48 -14.70 8.21
CA LYS A 81 7.53 -15.72 8.01
C LYS A 81 7.33 -16.95 8.89
N ALA A 82 6.76 -16.78 10.09
CA ALA A 82 6.50 -17.89 11.01
C ALA A 82 5.27 -18.74 10.61
N ALA A 83 4.35 -18.21 9.81
CA ALA A 83 3.11 -18.87 9.42
C ALA A 83 3.17 -19.65 8.09
N LEU A 84 4.27 -19.54 7.33
CA LEU A 84 4.41 -20.10 5.98
C LEU A 84 4.90 -21.56 6.03
N SER A 85 4.02 -22.54 5.82
CA SER A 85 4.38 -23.97 5.89
C SER A 85 4.21 -24.79 4.60
N SER A 86 3.67 -24.27 3.49
CA SER A 86 3.41 -25.15 2.33
C SER A 86 3.19 -24.51 0.95
N ASP A 87 2.68 -23.27 0.86
CA ASP A 87 2.30 -22.66 -0.43
C ASP A 87 2.64 -21.16 -0.45
N GLU A 88 3.95 -20.87 -0.61
CA GLU A 88 4.53 -19.53 -0.47
C GLU A 88 3.86 -18.52 -1.41
N GLY A 89 3.72 -18.84 -2.70
CA GLY A 89 3.17 -17.93 -3.71
C GLY A 89 1.71 -17.54 -3.46
N ALA A 90 0.84 -18.51 -3.23
CA ALA A 90 -0.59 -18.26 -2.99
C ALA A 90 -0.82 -17.48 -1.68
N THR A 91 -0.02 -17.75 -0.65
CA THR A 91 -0.10 -17.04 0.64
C THR A 91 0.31 -15.58 0.51
N TYR A 92 1.42 -15.29 -0.20
CA TYR A 92 1.83 -13.90 -0.47
C TYR A 92 0.78 -13.15 -1.27
N ILE A 93 0.18 -13.80 -2.28
CA ILE A 93 -0.88 -13.22 -3.10
C ILE A 93 -2.11 -12.87 -2.25
N ALA A 94 -2.51 -13.75 -1.34
CA ALA A 94 -3.63 -13.49 -0.44
C ALA A 94 -3.35 -12.31 0.52
N GLN A 95 -2.16 -12.27 1.13
CA GLN A 95 -1.78 -11.17 2.03
C GLN A 95 -1.60 -9.84 1.30
N LEU A 96 -1.07 -9.87 0.07
CA LEU A 96 -0.97 -8.69 -0.79
C LEU A 96 -2.35 -8.13 -1.13
N GLU A 97 -3.32 -8.99 -1.46
CA GLU A 97 -4.68 -8.54 -1.71
C GLU A 97 -5.34 -7.95 -0.46
N GLU A 98 -5.16 -8.55 0.73
CA GLU A 98 -5.63 -7.93 1.97
C GLU A 98 -4.98 -6.57 2.23
N ALA A 99 -3.68 -6.42 1.93
CA ALA A 99 -3.00 -5.13 2.06
C ALA A 99 -3.55 -4.09 1.07
N GLU A 100 -3.84 -4.49 -0.18
CA GLU A 100 -4.48 -3.64 -1.19
C GLU A 100 -5.89 -3.23 -0.79
N ASP A 101 -6.67 -4.15 -0.22
CA ASP A 101 -8.02 -3.88 0.25
C ASP A 101 -8.01 -2.87 1.42
N ARG A 102 -7.06 -3.02 2.36
CA ARG A 102 -6.86 -2.02 3.43
C ARG A 102 -6.46 -0.65 2.89
N ILE A 103 -5.58 -0.59 1.88
CA ILE A 103 -5.23 0.68 1.23
C ILE A 103 -6.49 1.30 0.61
N LEU A 104 -7.27 0.52 -0.14
CA LEU A 104 -8.48 1.02 -0.79
C LEU A 104 -9.49 1.53 0.24
N HIS A 105 -9.72 0.78 1.33
CA HIS A 105 -10.64 1.16 2.38
C HIS A 105 -10.20 2.44 3.10
N ALA A 106 -8.92 2.57 3.45
CA ALA A 106 -8.41 3.79 4.06
C ALA A 106 -8.56 5.01 3.13
N PHE A 107 -8.37 4.83 1.82
CA PHE A 107 -8.63 5.87 0.83
C PHE A 107 -10.12 6.24 0.75
N GLU A 108 -11.02 5.27 0.84
CA GLU A 108 -12.47 5.50 0.88
C GLU A 108 -12.89 6.23 2.15
N GLU A 109 -12.40 5.83 3.32
CA GLU A 109 -12.65 6.50 4.61
C GLU A 109 -12.15 7.95 4.60
N ALA A 110 -10.93 8.19 4.09
CA ALA A 110 -10.38 9.54 3.96
C ALA A 110 -11.15 10.41 2.95
N MET A 111 -11.87 9.80 1.99
CA MET A 111 -12.77 10.51 1.07
C MET A 111 -14.16 10.81 1.66
N ASP A 112 -14.61 10.02 2.65
CA ASP A 112 -15.83 10.25 3.43
C ASP A 112 -15.61 11.24 4.58
N GLY A 113 -14.35 11.51 4.94
CA GLY A 113 -13.95 12.68 5.73
C GLY A 113 -14.52 13.97 5.12
N HIS A 114 -15.10 14.84 5.95
CA HIS A 114 -15.87 16.03 5.53
C HIS A 114 -15.00 17.18 4.95
N GLU A 115 -13.78 16.88 4.46
CA GLU A 115 -12.80 17.81 3.90
C GLU A 115 -12.84 17.79 2.36
N PRO A 116 -13.45 18.79 1.69
CA PRO A 116 -13.65 18.81 0.24
C PRO A 116 -12.34 18.81 -0.56
N ASP A 117 -11.31 19.47 -0.02
CA ASP A 117 -10.00 19.58 -0.66
C ASP A 117 -9.27 18.24 -0.65
N LEU A 118 -9.28 17.53 0.48
CA LEU A 118 -8.70 16.19 0.57
C LEU A 118 -9.42 15.22 -0.37
N ARG A 119 -10.75 15.28 -0.42
CA ARG A 119 -11.55 14.44 -1.32
C ARG A 119 -11.20 14.68 -2.79
N ALA A 120 -11.05 15.93 -3.21
CA ALA A 120 -10.63 16.26 -4.59
C ALA A 120 -9.22 15.73 -4.88
N GLU A 121 -8.32 15.82 -3.89
CA GLU A 121 -6.96 15.32 -3.99
C GLU A 121 -6.91 13.79 -4.11
N LEU A 122 -7.67 13.06 -3.29
CA LEU A 122 -7.74 11.60 -3.29
C LEU A 122 -8.45 11.07 -4.52
N ALA A 123 -9.49 11.76 -5.01
CA ALA A 123 -10.19 11.41 -6.24
C ALA A 123 -9.25 11.32 -7.46
N THR A 124 -8.14 12.08 -7.48
CA THR A 124 -7.13 11.96 -8.55
C THR A 124 -6.27 10.70 -8.47
N GLN A 125 -6.09 10.13 -7.28
CA GLN A 125 -5.27 8.93 -7.05
C GLN A 125 -6.12 7.65 -6.94
N MET A 126 -7.40 7.79 -6.60
CA MET A 126 -8.35 6.67 -6.44
C MET A 126 -8.39 5.71 -7.64
N PRO A 127 -8.38 6.16 -8.91
CA PRO A 127 -8.34 5.24 -10.05
C PRO A 127 -7.06 4.41 -10.10
N LYS A 128 -5.92 4.98 -9.67
CA LYS A 128 -4.63 4.27 -9.63
C LYS A 128 -4.62 3.21 -8.52
N VAL A 129 -5.11 3.55 -7.33
CA VAL A 129 -5.24 2.62 -6.21
C VAL A 129 -6.16 1.47 -6.58
N ARG A 130 -7.34 1.78 -7.13
CA ARG A 130 -8.31 0.78 -7.60
C ARG A 130 -7.73 -0.11 -8.69
N ALA A 131 -6.99 0.45 -9.65
CA ALA A 131 -6.33 -0.35 -10.69
C ALA A 131 -5.25 -1.30 -10.13
N CYS A 132 -4.52 -0.90 -9.07
CA CYS A 132 -3.57 -1.77 -8.38
C CYS A 132 -4.29 -2.92 -7.67
N HIS A 133 -5.34 -2.60 -6.92
CA HIS A 133 -6.18 -3.59 -6.23
C HIS A 133 -6.81 -4.59 -7.23
N ASP A 134 -7.41 -4.09 -8.32
CA ASP A 134 -8.02 -4.94 -9.34
C ASP A 134 -7.00 -5.88 -9.99
N ARG A 135 -5.77 -5.39 -10.28
CA ARG A 135 -4.67 -6.23 -10.75
C ARG A 135 -4.33 -7.36 -9.78
N MET A 136 -4.24 -7.05 -8.49
CA MET A 136 -3.88 -8.03 -7.46
C MET A 136 -4.99 -9.08 -7.27
N ARG A 137 -6.25 -8.64 -7.29
CA ARG A 137 -7.42 -9.52 -7.25
C ARG A 137 -7.46 -10.44 -8.46
N ASP A 138 -7.19 -9.92 -9.66
CA ASP A 138 -7.22 -10.72 -10.89
C ASP A 138 -6.05 -11.70 -10.94
N LEU A 139 -4.87 -11.31 -10.40
CA LEU A 139 -3.75 -12.23 -10.18
C LEU A 139 -4.13 -13.38 -9.24
N LYS A 140 -4.79 -13.06 -8.10
CA LYS A 140 -5.29 -14.05 -7.14
C LYS A 140 -6.27 -15.03 -7.78
N LYS A 141 -7.15 -14.55 -8.66
CA LYS A 141 -8.07 -15.40 -9.42
C LYS A 141 -7.35 -16.29 -10.43
N ALA A 142 -6.31 -15.78 -11.09
CA ALA A 142 -5.55 -16.53 -12.09
C ALA A 142 -4.66 -17.64 -11.48
N GLN A 143 -4.30 -17.50 -10.21
CA GLN A 143 -3.54 -18.51 -9.44
C GLN A 143 -4.41 -19.57 -8.76
N LYS A 144 -5.74 -19.46 -8.85
CA LYS A 144 -6.71 -20.36 -8.24
C LYS A 144 -7.25 -21.38 -9.24
#